data_AF-A0A937QR05-F1
#
_entry.id   AF-A0A937QR05-F1
#
_cell.length_a   1.000
_cell.length_b   1.000
_cell.length_c   1.000
_cell.angle_alpha   90.00
_cell.angle_beta   90.00
_cell.angle_gamma   90.00
#
_symmetry.space_group_name_H-M   'P 1'
#
loop_
_entity.id
_entity.type
_entity.pdbx_description
1 polymer ?
#
loop_
_entity_poly.entity_id
_entity_poly.type
_entity_poly.pdbx_seq_one_letter_code
_entity_poly.pdbx_strand_id
1 'polypeptide(L)'
;MNFRRFPVTTAVLLAISFNVTLQAQDATRLRQANNITKEQRIDNWLNSQDKNADGKIAGDEATGLMNSNFTRNDTNKDNFLDRKELGDLAERLARGGFGRNRQPRDQQTMTTEQLLKQLPEGVTVVPDIDFVKALREAGAKDVTYMRYKDGSGHGTFFANIKETGPAREKFFERTLKGRHSKYVFTIRNGKTFLNDKSILVKGLRCSNALVSDESAAELIANLDTFASFGINTVSVFFMGSRFGDMKGYNRDGSLNPVYTARMGRIIEAADERGMVVLVGCLYWGNSKAKWEEWKQAEANAAIANTVRWLKEHDYRNVFVDVDNEGMAKRAKGFDNRLLVVAGKKVDPTCVIATNFKGPAPPEADLGLHFSAKVPGKPYIESEGTPTHQRAGRLLGQLQQEERLLQLHQHRPLQRRNEGQAESPHSRAPRQRLGIYVCFDLAAVPAAVGSEQLPRRRRLEAIARHPMVARIHPRQVRTVLAPSTHVRNRTVISKL
;
A
#
# COMPACT_ATOMS: atom_id res chain seq x y z
N MET A 1 -12.68 -18.97 39.86
CA MET A 1 -12.14 -19.63 38.65
C MET A 1 -12.67 -18.87 37.43
N ASN A 2 -11.93 -17.87 36.97
CA ASN A 2 -11.06 -17.91 35.79
C ASN A 2 -11.81 -17.73 34.45
N PHE A 3 -12.19 -16.48 34.17
CA PHE A 3 -12.35 -15.99 32.81
C PHE A 3 -10.95 -15.78 32.21
N ARG A 4 -10.61 -16.55 31.17
CA ARG A 4 -9.38 -16.37 30.39
C ARG A 4 -9.56 -15.24 29.37
N ARG A 5 -8.53 -14.40 29.31
CA ARG A 5 -8.37 -13.16 28.55
C ARG A 5 -8.29 -13.41 27.04
N PHE A 6 -9.01 -12.60 26.26
CA PHE A 6 -8.75 -12.33 24.83
C PHE A 6 -7.76 -11.17 24.71
N PRO A 7 -6.74 -11.20 23.83
CA PRO A 7 -5.91 -10.03 23.56
C PRO A 7 -6.55 -9.15 22.47
N VAL A 8 -7.05 -8.00 22.93
CA VAL A 8 -6.96 -6.64 22.38
C VAL A 8 -7.04 -6.48 20.85
N THR A 9 -8.24 -6.07 20.46
CA THR A 9 -8.65 -5.40 19.23
C THR A 9 -7.86 -4.13 18.92
N THR A 10 -7.48 -3.97 17.66
CA THR A 10 -7.06 -2.71 17.04
C THR A 10 -8.20 -1.70 17.16
N ALA A 11 -8.09 -0.73 18.07
CA ALA A 11 -9.02 0.39 18.15
C ALA A 11 -8.56 1.51 17.19
N VAL A 12 -9.10 1.51 15.97
CA VAL A 12 -9.11 2.69 15.10
C VAL A 12 -10.38 3.48 15.41
N LEU A 13 -10.27 4.55 16.19
CA LEU A 13 -11.36 5.51 16.41
C LEU A 13 -11.17 6.67 15.44
N LEU A 14 -11.82 6.55 14.28
CA LEU A 14 -11.87 7.54 13.22
C LEU A 14 -13.23 8.24 13.32
N ALA A 15 -13.25 9.49 13.81
CA ALA A 15 -14.43 10.34 13.65
C ALA A 15 -14.49 10.81 12.19
N ILE A 16 -15.23 10.06 11.36
CA ILE A 16 -15.50 10.43 9.97
C ILE A 16 -16.69 11.39 9.93
N SER A 17 -16.53 12.52 9.24
CA SER A 17 -17.64 13.23 8.61
C SER A 17 -17.17 13.79 7.29
N PHE A 18 -17.85 13.35 6.23
CA PHE A 18 -17.63 13.65 4.81
C PHE A 18 -17.84 15.14 4.44
N ASN A 19 -17.18 15.53 3.33
CA ASN A 19 -17.54 16.52 2.28
C ASN A 19 -16.64 17.76 2.14
N VAL A 20 -15.72 17.72 1.17
CA VAL A 20 -14.87 18.85 0.74
C VAL A 20 -15.37 19.50 -0.57
N THR A 21 -16.39 18.99 -1.25
CA THR A 21 -16.84 19.55 -2.55
C THR A 21 -18.20 20.27 -2.55
N LEU A 22 -18.89 20.39 -1.42
CA LEU A 22 -20.13 21.20 -1.30
C LEU A 22 -19.90 22.66 -0.83
N GLN A 23 -18.73 22.98 -0.27
CA GLN A 23 -18.54 24.25 0.47
C GLN A 23 -18.51 25.53 -0.38
N ALA A 24 -18.15 25.46 -1.67
CA ALA A 24 -18.14 26.66 -2.51
C ALA A 24 -19.57 27.10 -2.92
N GLN A 25 -20.49 26.14 -3.10
CA GLN A 25 -21.90 26.45 -3.36
C GLN A 25 -22.64 26.83 -2.06
N ASP A 26 -22.29 26.19 -0.93
CA ASP A 26 -22.90 26.48 0.36
C ASP A 26 -22.46 27.82 0.95
N ALA A 27 -21.23 28.31 0.73
CA ALA A 27 -20.84 29.65 1.17
C ALA A 27 -21.65 30.75 0.45
N THR A 28 -22.09 30.49 -0.77
CA THR A 28 -22.95 31.39 -1.56
C THR A 28 -24.41 31.30 -1.11
N ARG A 29 -24.90 30.10 -0.77
CA ARG A 29 -26.24 29.87 -0.17
C ARG A 29 -26.35 30.40 1.27
N LEU A 30 -25.31 30.27 2.09
CA LEU A 30 -25.26 30.78 3.46
C LEU A 30 -25.21 32.31 3.51
N ARG A 31 -24.59 32.95 2.50
CA ARG A 31 -24.69 34.41 2.33
C ARG A 31 -26.09 34.87 1.92
N GLN A 32 -26.84 34.05 1.16
CA GLN A 32 -28.26 34.32 0.86
C GLN A 32 -29.21 34.03 2.02
N ALA A 33 -28.89 33.06 2.89
CA ALA A 33 -29.75 32.67 4.02
C ALA A 33 -29.90 33.73 5.13
N ASN A 34 -28.99 34.72 5.18
CA ASN A 34 -28.99 35.75 6.23
C ASN A 34 -29.84 36.99 5.93
N ASN A 35 -30.57 37.04 4.79
CA ASN A 35 -31.48 38.15 4.44
C ASN A 35 -32.86 37.67 3.93
N ILE A 36 -33.34 36.51 4.39
CA ILE A 36 -34.68 36.02 4.04
C ILE A 36 -35.69 36.58 5.03
N THR A 37 -36.73 37.29 4.56
CA THR A 37 -37.79 37.83 5.42
C THR A 37 -38.66 36.71 6.01
N LYS A 38 -39.44 37.02 7.05
CA LYS A 38 -40.39 36.07 7.66
C LYS A 38 -41.31 35.48 6.58
N GLU A 39 -41.82 36.33 5.70
CA GLU A 39 -42.76 35.98 4.63
C GLU A 39 -42.11 35.06 3.61
N GLN A 40 -40.91 35.40 3.13
CA GLN A 40 -40.17 34.56 2.19
C GLN A 40 -39.85 33.17 2.76
N ARG A 41 -39.63 33.07 4.09
CA ARG A 41 -39.38 31.79 4.75
C ARG A 41 -40.65 30.93 4.81
N ILE A 42 -41.80 31.54 5.10
CA ILE A 42 -43.10 30.86 5.09
C ILE A 42 -43.42 30.37 3.67
N ASP A 43 -43.26 31.23 2.67
CA ASP A 43 -43.57 30.90 1.28
C ASP A 43 -42.68 29.77 0.75
N ASN A 44 -41.40 29.73 1.17
CA ASN A 44 -40.51 28.61 0.83
C ASN A 44 -40.97 27.27 1.42
N TRP A 45 -41.53 27.27 2.63
CA TRP A 45 -42.06 26.04 3.23
C TRP A 45 -43.35 25.59 2.53
N LEU A 46 -44.27 26.50 2.26
CA LEU A 46 -45.49 26.20 1.50
C LEU A 46 -45.14 25.66 0.11
N ASN A 47 -44.32 26.38 -0.66
CA ASN A 47 -43.90 25.94 -2.01
C ASN A 47 -43.22 24.57 -2.06
N SER A 48 -42.63 24.11 -0.96
CA SER A 48 -41.92 22.83 -0.93
C SER A 48 -42.75 21.66 -0.41
N GLN A 49 -43.83 21.93 0.33
CA GLN A 49 -44.53 20.91 1.11
C GLN A 49 -46.06 20.97 1.01
N ASP A 50 -46.66 22.12 0.72
CA ASP A 50 -48.10 22.24 0.40
C ASP A 50 -48.35 21.64 -1.00
N LYS A 51 -48.68 20.34 -1.05
CA LYS A 51 -48.82 19.60 -2.32
C LYS A 51 -50.18 19.83 -2.94
N ASN A 52 -51.20 20.02 -2.11
CA ASN A 52 -52.57 20.24 -2.54
C ASN A 52 -52.88 21.73 -2.81
N ALA A 53 -51.94 22.63 -2.53
CA ALA A 53 -52.02 24.08 -2.72
C ALA A 53 -53.16 24.74 -1.92
N ASP A 54 -53.43 24.24 -0.71
CA ASP A 54 -54.48 24.76 0.18
C ASP A 54 -54.01 25.92 1.09
N GLY A 55 -52.73 26.27 1.02
CA GLY A 55 -52.11 27.36 1.78
C GLY A 55 -51.68 26.95 3.19
N LYS A 56 -51.70 25.66 3.52
CA LYS A 56 -51.25 25.06 4.78
C LYS A 56 -50.36 23.84 4.48
N ILE A 57 -49.74 23.26 5.52
CA ILE A 57 -48.99 22.01 5.39
C ILE A 57 -49.64 20.96 6.27
N ALA A 58 -50.19 19.91 5.67
CA ALA A 58 -50.74 18.77 6.40
C ALA A 58 -49.63 17.89 7.02
N GLY A 59 -49.98 17.10 8.03
CA GLY A 59 -49.03 16.20 8.69
C GLY A 59 -48.35 15.17 7.77
N ASP A 60 -49.05 14.71 6.74
CA ASP A 60 -48.56 13.77 5.71
C ASP A 60 -47.81 14.47 4.55
N GLU A 61 -47.96 15.78 4.43
CA GLU A 61 -47.22 16.65 3.53
C GLU A 61 -45.87 17.07 4.10
N ALA A 62 -45.76 17.17 5.43
CA ALA A 62 -44.56 17.58 6.12
C ALA A 62 -43.39 16.58 5.95
N THR A 63 -42.20 17.10 5.66
CA THR A 63 -40.97 16.33 5.46
C THR A 63 -39.82 16.82 6.35
N GLY A 64 -38.84 15.94 6.57
CA GLY A 64 -37.61 16.25 7.31
C GLY A 64 -37.85 16.82 8.71
N LEU A 65 -37.14 17.90 9.06
CA LEU A 65 -37.24 18.56 10.37
C LEU A 65 -38.61 19.16 10.65
N MET A 66 -39.38 19.49 9.61
CA MET A 66 -40.76 19.99 9.77
C MET A 66 -41.65 18.88 10.30
N ASN A 67 -41.54 17.67 9.74
CA ASN A 67 -42.26 16.48 10.21
C ASN A 67 -41.84 16.11 11.64
N SER A 68 -40.54 16.02 11.92
CA SER A 68 -40.03 15.66 13.27
C SER A 68 -40.45 16.64 14.38
N ASN A 69 -40.88 17.86 14.03
CA ASN A 69 -41.33 18.87 14.98
C ASN A 69 -42.78 19.31 14.73
N PHE A 70 -43.54 18.58 13.92
CA PHE A 70 -44.87 18.97 13.45
C PHE A 70 -45.81 19.25 14.63
N THR A 71 -45.94 18.30 15.55
CA THR A 71 -46.76 18.42 16.77
C THR A 71 -46.34 19.57 17.69
N ARG A 72 -45.09 20.06 17.58
CA ARG A 72 -44.61 21.20 18.37
C ARG A 72 -44.98 22.55 17.74
N ASN A 73 -45.24 22.54 16.44
CA ASN A 73 -45.53 23.74 15.67
C ASN A 73 -47.03 23.87 15.37
N ASP A 74 -47.76 22.74 15.29
CA ASP A 74 -49.22 22.64 15.25
C ASP A 74 -49.76 22.92 16.66
N THR A 75 -50.07 24.19 16.91
CA THR A 75 -50.44 24.71 18.23
C THR A 75 -51.91 24.48 18.51
N ASN A 76 -52.77 24.61 17.49
CA ASN A 76 -54.20 24.40 17.61
C ASN A 76 -54.61 22.92 17.50
N LYS A 77 -53.66 22.03 17.15
CA LYS A 77 -53.82 20.58 17.00
C LYS A 77 -54.85 20.20 15.93
N ASP A 78 -54.97 21.01 14.89
CA ASP A 78 -55.87 20.73 13.77
C ASP A 78 -55.23 19.81 12.71
N ASN A 79 -53.98 19.38 12.94
CA ASN A 79 -53.16 18.54 12.06
C ASN A 79 -52.72 19.24 10.76
N PHE A 80 -52.76 20.58 10.73
CA PHE A 80 -52.21 21.41 9.67
C PHE A 80 -51.28 22.47 10.29
N LEU A 81 -50.28 22.91 9.53
CA LEU A 81 -49.50 24.10 9.87
C LEU A 81 -49.95 25.24 8.98
N ASP A 82 -50.71 26.17 9.56
CA ASP A 82 -51.17 27.35 8.83
C ASP A 82 -50.11 28.45 8.74
N ARG A 83 -50.41 29.50 7.96
CA ARG A 83 -49.48 30.62 7.76
C ARG A 83 -49.09 31.33 9.06
N LYS A 84 -49.97 31.33 10.06
CA LYS A 84 -49.71 31.95 11.37
C LYS A 84 -48.73 31.10 12.15
N GLU A 85 -48.93 29.79 12.22
CA GLU A 85 -48.07 28.85 12.93
C GLU A 85 -46.68 28.73 12.28
N LEU A 86 -46.63 28.74 10.94
CA LEU A 86 -45.37 28.85 10.20
C LEU A 86 -44.69 30.21 10.46
N GLY A 87 -45.47 31.28 10.62
CA GLY A 87 -44.96 32.59 11.03
C GLY A 87 -44.36 32.61 12.43
N ASP A 88 -45.03 31.97 13.40
CA ASP A 88 -44.56 31.84 14.78
C ASP A 88 -43.28 30.99 14.84
N LEU A 89 -43.20 29.93 14.01
CA LEU A 89 -41.98 29.16 13.81
C LEU A 89 -40.84 30.00 13.19
N ALA A 90 -41.14 30.76 12.13
CA ALA A 90 -40.15 31.61 11.47
C ALA A 90 -39.56 32.65 12.44
N GLU A 91 -40.39 33.25 13.29
CA GLU A 91 -39.93 34.16 14.35
C GLU A 91 -39.10 33.46 15.42
N ARG A 92 -39.50 32.26 15.87
CA ARG A 92 -38.70 31.47 16.82
C ARG A 92 -37.31 31.15 16.28
N LEU A 93 -37.21 30.87 14.97
CA LEU A 93 -35.93 30.63 14.30
C LEU A 93 -35.13 31.91 14.09
N ALA A 94 -35.79 33.05 13.83
CA ALA A 94 -35.14 34.35 13.66
C ALA A 94 -34.60 34.92 14.98
N ARG A 95 -35.26 34.66 16.10
CA ARG A 95 -34.85 35.11 17.45
C ARG A 95 -33.66 34.33 18.04
N GLY A 96 -33.14 33.32 17.34
CA GLY A 96 -31.92 32.60 17.74
C GLY A 96 -31.96 32.03 19.16
N GLY A 97 -32.68 30.91 19.35
CA GLY A 97 -33.07 30.48 20.69
C GLY A 97 -32.90 29.01 21.07
N PHE A 98 -31.94 28.26 20.53
CA PHE A 98 -31.39 27.11 21.29
C PHE A 98 -30.11 27.59 21.99
N GLY A 99 -30.27 28.21 23.18
CA GLY A 99 -29.14 28.37 24.11
C GLY A 99 -28.82 29.76 24.70
N ARG A 100 -29.72 30.74 24.69
CA ARG A 100 -29.49 32.03 25.39
C ARG A 100 -30.71 32.50 26.19
N ASN A 101 -31.02 31.77 27.26
CA ASN A 101 -31.57 32.32 28.51
C ASN A 101 -31.79 31.18 29.51
N ARG A 102 -30.71 30.77 30.16
CA ARG A 102 -30.81 30.42 31.57
C ARG A 102 -30.04 31.50 32.31
N GLN A 103 -30.74 32.22 33.18
CA GLN A 103 -30.08 32.95 34.26
C GLN A 103 -29.08 32.01 34.94
N PRO A 104 -27.92 32.50 35.42
CA PRO A 104 -26.97 31.66 36.12
C PRO A 104 -27.63 31.13 37.39
N ARG A 105 -28.16 29.92 37.35
CA ARG A 105 -28.05 29.07 38.52
C ARG A 105 -26.57 28.72 38.59
N ASP A 106 -26.00 28.86 39.77
CA ASP A 106 -24.79 28.15 40.16
C ASP A 106 -24.94 26.66 39.82
N GLN A 107 -24.62 26.29 38.58
CA GLN A 107 -24.15 24.95 38.30
C GLN A 107 -22.70 24.99 38.72
N GLN A 108 -22.48 24.61 39.98
CA GLN A 108 -21.19 24.09 40.40
C GLN A 108 -20.75 23.08 39.34
N THR A 109 -19.84 23.49 38.47
CA THR A 109 -19.08 22.55 37.65
C THR A 109 -18.42 21.61 38.63
N MET A 110 -18.86 20.35 38.63
CA MET A 110 -18.28 19.33 39.48
C MET A 110 -16.77 19.32 39.28
N THR A 111 -16.01 19.39 40.37
CA THR A 111 -14.56 19.28 40.30
C THR A 111 -14.18 17.89 39.77
N THR A 112 -12.98 17.74 39.19
CA THR A 112 -12.49 16.44 38.72
C THR A 112 -12.57 15.38 39.81
N GLU A 113 -12.35 15.75 41.08
CA GLU A 113 -12.55 14.87 42.25
C GLU A 113 -14.01 14.47 42.47
N GLN A 114 -14.96 15.39 42.30
CA GLN A 114 -16.38 15.08 42.42
C GLN A 114 -16.84 14.14 41.29
N LEU A 115 -16.28 14.29 40.08
CA LEU A 115 -16.57 13.43 38.94
C LEU A 115 -16.02 12.01 39.15
N LEU A 116 -14.80 11.89 39.66
CA LEU A 116 -14.15 10.61 39.98
C LEU A 116 -14.91 9.81 41.06
N LYS A 117 -15.58 10.51 41.99
CA LYS A 117 -16.41 9.89 43.04
C LYS A 117 -17.76 9.34 42.55
N GLN A 118 -18.21 9.75 41.37
CA GLN A 118 -19.50 9.33 40.79
C GLN A 118 -19.35 8.33 39.63
N LEU A 119 -18.16 7.77 39.42
CA LEU A 119 -17.92 6.81 38.37
C LEU A 119 -18.54 5.45 38.71
N PRO A 120 -19.25 4.80 37.76
CA PRO A 120 -19.68 3.41 37.90
C PRO A 120 -18.47 2.49 38.11
N GLU A 121 -18.65 1.38 38.84
CA GLU A 121 -17.61 0.37 39.01
C GLU A 121 -17.09 -0.10 37.64
N GLY A 122 -15.77 0.01 37.43
CA GLY A 122 -15.08 -0.40 36.20
C GLY A 122 -14.74 0.73 35.23
N VAL A 123 -15.15 1.98 35.49
CA VAL A 123 -14.80 3.13 34.64
C VAL A 123 -13.51 3.79 35.14
N THR A 124 -12.46 3.80 34.31
CA THR A 124 -11.20 4.49 34.57
C THR A 124 -11.14 5.79 33.79
N VAL A 125 -10.99 6.92 34.49
CA VAL A 125 -10.77 8.23 33.86
C VAL A 125 -9.27 8.48 33.78
N VAL A 126 -8.76 8.59 32.55
CA VAL A 126 -7.35 8.85 32.26
C VAL A 126 -7.18 10.36 32.02
N PRO A 127 -6.41 11.09 32.85
CA PRO A 127 -6.22 12.52 32.67
C PRO A 127 -5.44 12.85 31.39
N ASP A 128 -5.59 14.08 30.91
CA ASP A 128 -5.22 14.58 29.58
C ASP A 128 -3.73 14.37 29.18
N ILE A 129 -2.81 14.27 30.15
CA ILE A 129 -1.38 13.95 29.92
C ILE A 129 -1.15 12.45 29.71
N ASP A 130 -1.97 11.59 30.31
CA ASP A 130 -1.87 10.14 30.18
C ASP A 130 -2.51 9.63 28.87
N PHE A 131 -3.30 10.44 28.16
CA PHE A 131 -3.86 10.05 26.86
C PHE A 131 -2.79 9.91 25.78
N VAL A 132 -1.86 10.87 25.67
CA VAL A 132 -0.74 10.80 24.70
C VAL A 132 0.18 9.63 25.03
N LYS A 133 0.42 9.39 26.32
CA LYS A 133 1.20 8.26 26.81
C LYS A 133 0.51 6.94 26.47
N ALA A 134 -0.78 6.81 26.74
CA ALA A 134 -1.58 5.63 26.41
C ALA A 134 -1.62 5.37 24.90
N LEU A 135 -1.75 6.41 24.07
CA LEU A 135 -1.69 6.28 22.61
C LEU A 135 -0.34 5.73 22.15
N ARG A 136 0.76 6.24 22.73
CA ARG A 136 2.12 5.76 22.39
C ARG A 136 2.37 4.34 22.89
N GLU A 137 1.90 4.00 24.09
CA GLU A 137 1.96 2.63 24.64
C GLU A 137 1.10 1.65 23.83
N ALA A 138 -0.01 2.13 23.24
CA ALA A 138 -0.81 1.38 22.28
C ALA A 138 -0.20 1.32 20.86
N GLY A 139 1.00 1.90 20.66
CA GLY A 139 1.77 1.80 19.42
C GLY A 139 1.59 2.96 18.43
N ALA A 140 0.90 4.04 18.79
CA ALA A 140 0.77 5.22 17.94
C ALA A 140 2.14 5.92 17.81
N LYS A 141 2.68 5.95 16.59
CA LYS A 141 4.00 6.54 16.29
C LYS A 141 3.95 8.04 15.98
N ASP A 142 2.79 8.54 15.57
CA ASP A 142 2.59 9.93 15.16
C ASP A 142 1.41 10.53 15.90
N VAL A 143 1.70 11.20 17.03
CA VAL A 143 0.71 11.83 17.89
C VAL A 143 1.08 13.30 18.06
N THR A 144 0.18 14.20 17.65
CA THR A 144 0.28 15.64 17.90
C THR A 144 -0.80 16.05 18.90
N TYR A 145 -0.39 16.56 20.06
CA TYR A 145 -1.30 17.06 21.09
C TYR A 145 -1.20 18.58 21.18
N MET A 146 -2.34 19.26 21.05
CA MET A 146 -2.43 20.73 21.13
C MET A 146 -3.42 21.09 22.23
N ARG A 147 -2.95 21.78 23.28
CA ARG A 147 -3.76 22.19 24.42
C ARG A 147 -3.90 23.71 24.46
N TYR A 148 -5.15 24.16 24.52
CA TYR A 148 -5.50 25.57 24.61
C TYR A 148 -6.11 25.86 25.98
N LYS A 149 -5.61 26.90 26.67
CA LYS A 149 -6.09 27.34 28.00
C LYS A 149 -6.96 28.59 27.92
N ASP A 150 -7.46 28.90 26.75
CA ASP A 150 -8.22 30.10 26.38
C ASP A 150 -9.72 30.02 26.72
N GLY A 151 -10.18 28.90 27.29
CA GLY A 151 -11.59 28.68 27.61
C GLY A 151 -12.48 28.35 26.40
N SER A 152 -11.89 28.05 25.24
CA SER A 152 -12.63 27.77 24.00
C SER A 152 -13.51 26.51 24.01
N GLY A 153 -13.30 25.60 24.97
CA GLY A 153 -14.20 24.47 25.24
C GLY A 153 -14.40 23.56 24.03
N HIS A 154 -15.64 23.11 23.79
CA HIS A 154 -15.99 22.20 22.69
C HIS A 154 -15.71 22.79 21.29
N GLY A 155 -15.60 24.12 21.17
CA GLY A 155 -15.30 24.82 19.92
C GLY A 155 -13.81 25.05 19.65
N THR A 156 -12.91 24.48 20.46
CA THR A 156 -11.45 24.71 20.44
C THR A 156 -10.85 24.71 19.02
N PHE A 157 -11.25 23.79 18.15
CA PHE A 157 -10.71 23.71 16.78
C PHE A 157 -11.04 24.94 15.94
N PHE A 158 -12.27 25.45 16.01
CA PHE A 158 -12.68 26.64 15.26
C PHE A 158 -12.14 27.92 15.88
N ALA A 159 -12.15 28.01 17.21
CA ALA A 159 -11.62 29.16 17.93
C ALA A 159 -10.12 29.37 17.64
N ASN A 160 -9.37 28.27 17.53
CA ASN A 160 -7.93 28.28 17.28
C ASN A 160 -7.56 27.88 15.84
N ILE A 161 -8.44 28.18 14.86
CA ILE A 161 -8.29 27.69 13.48
C ILE A 161 -6.97 28.09 12.80
N LYS A 162 -6.37 29.22 13.20
CA LYS A 162 -5.05 29.66 12.69
C LYS A 162 -3.93 28.66 13.01
N GLU A 163 -4.05 27.93 14.11
CA GLU A 163 -3.07 26.93 14.56
C GLU A 163 -3.56 25.50 14.25
N THR A 164 -4.83 25.21 14.53
CA THR A 164 -5.41 23.86 14.33
C THR A 164 -5.62 23.52 12.86
N GLY A 165 -5.88 24.52 12.00
CA GLY A 165 -6.05 24.33 10.55
C GLY A 165 -4.77 23.77 9.91
N PRO A 166 -3.63 24.49 9.98
CA PRO A 166 -2.35 23.99 9.46
C PRO A 166 -1.87 22.69 10.13
N ALA A 167 -2.10 22.52 11.44
CA ALA A 167 -1.71 21.28 12.13
C ALA A 167 -2.49 20.06 11.62
N ARG A 168 -3.79 20.23 11.36
CA ARG A 168 -4.66 19.21 10.77
C ARG A 168 -4.31 18.95 9.31
N GLU A 169 -4.03 20.00 8.53
CA GLU A 169 -3.55 19.85 7.15
C GLU A 169 -2.26 19.05 7.11
N LYS A 170 -1.24 19.40 7.92
CA LYS A 170 -0.02 18.60 8.04
C LYS A 170 -0.28 17.16 8.46
N PHE A 171 -1.28 16.89 9.30
CA PHE A 171 -1.70 15.53 9.66
C PHE A 171 -2.29 14.79 8.46
N PHE A 172 -3.18 15.41 7.71
CA PHE A 172 -3.72 14.77 6.53
C PHE A 172 -2.71 14.65 5.40
N GLU A 173 -1.78 15.59 5.24
CA GLU A 173 -0.70 15.45 4.27
C GLU A 173 0.22 14.29 4.62
N ARG A 174 0.64 14.13 5.87
CA ARG A 174 1.51 12.99 6.25
C ARG A 174 0.78 11.64 6.34
N THR A 175 -0.54 11.66 6.53
CA THR A 175 -1.36 10.44 6.77
C THR A 175 -2.13 9.98 5.54
N LEU A 176 -2.56 10.91 4.68
CA LEU A 176 -3.40 10.65 3.51
C LEU A 176 -2.72 10.92 2.17
N LYS A 177 -1.79 11.88 2.08
CA LYS A 177 -0.91 11.97 0.92
C LYS A 177 0.28 11.04 1.21
N GLY A 178 0.57 10.09 0.31
CA GLY A 178 1.76 9.25 0.45
C GLY A 178 3.00 10.12 0.68
N ARG A 179 3.98 9.61 1.43
CA ARG A 179 5.26 10.33 1.58
C ARG A 179 5.85 10.51 0.17
N HIS A 180 6.24 11.73 -0.16
CA HIS A 180 7.03 11.98 -1.38
C HIS A 180 8.21 11.03 -1.43
N SER A 181 8.39 10.32 -2.56
CA SER A 181 9.52 9.40 -2.72
C SER A 181 10.83 10.15 -2.49
N LYS A 182 11.67 9.64 -1.58
CA LYS A 182 13.05 10.11 -1.38
C LYS A 182 13.95 9.67 -2.52
N TYR A 183 13.60 8.56 -3.17
CA TYR A 183 14.39 8.00 -4.25
C TYR A 183 13.56 7.82 -5.52
N VAL A 184 14.15 8.18 -6.66
CA VAL A 184 13.55 8.08 -7.98
C VAL A 184 14.38 7.11 -8.81
N PHE A 185 13.78 5.98 -9.20
CA PHE A 185 14.40 5.04 -10.11
C PHE A 185 14.22 5.54 -11.56
N THR A 186 15.33 5.69 -12.28
CA THR A 186 15.31 6.20 -13.66
C THR A 186 16.23 5.40 -14.57
N ILE A 187 15.97 5.50 -15.88
CA ILE A 187 16.86 5.01 -16.91
C ILE A 187 17.41 6.19 -17.70
N ARG A 188 18.74 6.25 -17.81
CA ARG A 188 19.45 7.24 -18.63
C ARG A 188 20.56 6.54 -19.40
N ASN A 189 20.66 6.77 -20.71
CA ASN A 189 21.73 6.25 -21.56
C ASN A 189 21.98 4.72 -21.38
N GLY A 190 20.91 3.93 -21.36
CA GLY A 190 20.99 2.48 -21.24
C GLY A 190 21.42 1.96 -19.87
N LYS A 191 21.38 2.81 -18.83
CA LYS A 191 21.77 2.47 -17.46
C LYS A 191 20.68 2.84 -16.47
N THR A 192 20.65 2.11 -15.36
CA THR A 192 19.76 2.33 -14.23
C THR A 192 20.38 3.27 -13.21
N PHE A 193 19.54 4.13 -12.64
CA PHE A 193 19.90 5.12 -11.64
C PHE A 193 18.88 5.13 -10.51
N LEU A 194 19.36 5.44 -9.32
CA LEU A 194 18.54 5.83 -8.19
C LEU A 194 18.94 7.24 -7.79
N ASN A 195 18.03 8.19 -7.98
CA ASN A 195 18.34 9.61 -8.08
C ASN A 195 19.46 9.82 -9.13
N ASP A 196 20.58 10.44 -8.74
CA ASP A 196 21.74 10.68 -9.61
C ASP A 196 22.84 9.63 -9.54
N LYS A 197 22.65 8.59 -8.71
CA LYS A 197 23.62 7.52 -8.58
C LYS A 197 23.28 6.39 -9.54
N SER A 198 24.20 6.07 -10.46
CA SER A 198 24.06 4.85 -11.26
C SER A 198 24.14 3.64 -10.34
N ILE A 199 23.16 2.74 -10.45
CA ILE A 199 23.07 1.52 -9.65
C ILE A 199 23.06 0.30 -10.55
N LEU A 200 23.59 -0.81 -10.04
CA LEU A 200 23.30 -2.13 -10.56
C LEU A 200 22.14 -2.71 -9.76
N VAL A 201 21.07 -3.14 -10.43
CA VAL A 201 19.91 -3.73 -9.76
C VAL A 201 20.27 -5.13 -9.26
N LYS A 202 20.24 -5.33 -7.95
CA LYS A 202 20.57 -6.57 -7.25
C LYS A 202 19.40 -6.92 -6.34
N GLY A 203 18.64 -7.95 -6.71
CA GLY A 203 17.31 -8.12 -6.15
C GLY A 203 17.01 -9.48 -5.54
N LEU A 204 15.94 -9.51 -4.75
CA LEU A 204 15.29 -10.73 -4.26
C LEU A 204 13.87 -10.81 -4.79
N ARG A 205 13.41 -12.03 -5.12
CA ARG A 205 12.03 -12.26 -5.53
C ARG A 205 11.16 -12.51 -4.32
N CYS A 206 10.23 -11.60 -4.03
CA CYS A 206 9.29 -11.69 -2.92
C CYS A 206 7.84 -11.64 -3.44
N SER A 207 7.58 -12.34 -4.54
CA SER A 207 6.36 -12.16 -5.35
C SER A 207 5.07 -12.34 -4.57
N ASN A 208 5.03 -13.22 -3.57
CA ASN A 208 3.86 -13.54 -2.75
C ASN A 208 3.67 -12.64 -1.52
N ALA A 209 4.50 -11.60 -1.33
CA ALA A 209 4.48 -10.80 -0.10
C ALA A 209 3.14 -10.10 0.21
N LEU A 210 2.23 -9.98 -0.77
CA LEU A 210 0.91 -9.40 -0.56
C LEU A 210 -0.17 -10.39 -0.10
N VAL A 211 0.16 -11.68 0.08
CA VAL A 211 -0.83 -12.71 0.46
C VAL A 211 -1.52 -12.41 1.80
N SER A 212 -0.78 -11.85 2.75
CA SER A 212 -1.31 -11.45 4.07
C SER A 212 -0.60 -10.20 4.60
N ASP A 213 -1.15 -9.60 5.66
CA ASP A 213 -0.51 -8.46 6.31
C ASP A 213 0.75 -8.86 7.06
N GLU A 214 0.79 -10.09 7.57
CA GLU A 214 1.96 -10.70 8.21
C GLU A 214 3.09 -10.90 7.21
N SER A 215 2.79 -11.41 6.00
CA SER A 215 3.80 -11.61 4.95
C SER A 215 4.40 -10.27 4.48
N ALA A 216 3.57 -9.24 4.34
CA ALA A 216 4.03 -7.90 4.01
C ALA A 216 4.90 -7.31 5.14
N ALA A 217 4.48 -7.50 6.40
CA ALA A 217 5.24 -7.05 7.57
C ALA A 217 6.57 -7.79 7.71
N GLU A 218 6.61 -9.09 7.44
CA GLU A 218 7.82 -9.91 7.47
C GLU A 218 8.83 -9.46 6.42
N LEU A 219 8.38 -9.19 5.18
CA LEU A 219 9.24 -8.60 4.16
C LEU A 219 9.83 -7.26 4.64
N ILE A 220 8.97 -6.36 5.14
CA ILE A 220 9.40 -5.04 5.64
C ILE A 220 10.43 -5.16 6.76
N ALA A 221 10.23 -6.08 7.71
CA ALA A 221 11.13 -6.31 8.84
C ALA A 221 12.51 -6.81 8.40
N ASN A 222 12.62 -7.43 7.23
CA ASN A 222 13.87 -8.00 6.71
C ASN A 222 14.60 -7.10 5.69
N LEU A 223 14.02 -5.95 5.29
CA LEU A 223 14.64 -5.07 4.29
C LEU A 223 16.04 -4.58 4.72
N ASP A 224 16.25 -4.29 6.02
CA ASP A 224 17.57 -3.88 6.54
C ASP A 224 18.58 -5.02 6.45
N THR A 225 18.16 -6.25 6.76
CA THR A 225 18.98 -7.45 6.60
C THR A 225 19.38 -7.62 5.13
N PHE A 226 18.43 -7.50 4.19
CA PHE A 226 18.72 -7.60 2.76
C PHE A 226 19.69 -6.51 2.30
N ALA A 227 19.47 -5.26 2.72
CA ALA A 227 20.36 -4.14 2.43
C ALA A 227 21.79 -4.38 2.96
N SER A 228 21.94 -5.03 4.12
CA SER A 228 23.26 -5.37 4.69
C SER A 228 24.08 -6.33 3.82
N PHE A 229 23.42 -7.16 3.00
CA PHE A 229 24.05 -8.03 2.00
C PHE A 229 24.25 -7.34 0.64
N GLY A 230 23.92 -6.05 0.54
CA GLY A 230 24.02 -5.27 -0.69
C GLY A 230 22.86 -5.52 -1.67
N ILE A 231 21.77 -6.16 -1.24
CA ILE A 231 20.52 -6.21 -2.01
C ILE A 231 19.91 -4.82 -1.99
N ASN A 232 19.56 -4.29 -3.16
CA ASN A 232 18.97 -2.96 -3.29
C ASN A 232 17.61 -2.99 -3.96
N THR A 233 17.04 -4.19 -4.21
CA THR A 233 15.75 -4.30 -4.88
C THR A 233 14.98 -5.53 -4.42
N VAL A 234 13.65 -5.43 -4.36
CA VAL A 234 12.76 -6.58 -4.16
C VAL A 234 11.69 -6.58 -5.24
N SER A 235 11.18 -7.74 -5.64
CA SER A 235 10.03 -7.82 -6.57
C SER A 235 8.78 -8.34 -5.87
N VAL A 236 7.66 -7.65 -6.04
CA VAL A 236 6.38 -7.96 -5.41
C VAL A 236 5.28 -7.87 -6.46
N PHE A 237 4.33 -8.81 -6.47
CA PHE A 237 3.33 -8.92 -7.53
C PHE A 237 1.92 -8.61 -7.04
N PHE A 238 1.17 -7.80 -7.80
CA PHE A 238 -0.24 -7.52 -7.56
C PHE A 238 -1.12 -8.74 -7.88
N MET A 239 -0.98 -9.32 -9.07
CA MET A 239 -1.75 -10.50 -9.48
C MET A 239 -0.89 -11.74 -9.47
N GLY A 240 -1.19 -12.67 -8.56
CA GLY A 240 -0.63 -14.02 -8.58
C GLY A 240 0.88 -14.12 -8.33
N SER A 241 1.32 -15.36 -8.16
CA SER A 241 2.71 -15.79 -8.18
C SER A 241 2.73 -17.31 -8.32
N ARG A 242 3.93 -17.90 -8.35
CA ARG A 242 4.09 -19.37 -8.31
C ARG A 242 3.45 -20.00 -7.05
N PHE A 243 3.44 -19.26 -5.94
CA PHE A 243 3.11 -19.75 -4.60
C PHE A 243 1.94 -19.02 -3.93
N GLY A 244 1.17 -18.24 -4.69
CA GLY A 244 0.09 -17.44 -4.10
C GLY A 244 -0.86 -16.85 -5.14
N ASP A 245 -2.13 -16.77 -4.77
CA ASP A 245 -3.22 -16.31 -5.62
C ASP A 245 -3.70 -14.90 -5.22
N MET A 246 -2.77 -13.94 -5.18
CA MET A 246 -3.13 -12.55 -4.85
C MET A 246 -4.05 -11.97 -5.93
N LYS A 247 -5.31 -11.67 -5.59
CA LYS A 247 -6.26 -10.97 -6.45
C LYS A 247 -6.10 -9.45 -6.34
N GLY A 248 -4.92 -8.95 -6.72
CA GLY A 248 -4.60 -7.52 -6.65
C GLY A 248 -5.44 -6.62 -7.59
N TYR A 249 -6.14 -7.21 -8.56
CA TYR A 249 -7.09 -6.50 -9.41
C TYR A 249 -8.49 -7.07 -9.28
N ASN A 250 -9.48 -6.18 -9.26
CA ASN A 250 -10.88 -6.51 -9.43
C ASN A 250 -11.17 -6.89 -10.89
N ARG A 251 -12.38 -7.38 -11.13
CA ARG A 251 -12.80 -7.91 -12.43
C ARG A 251 -12.72 -6.88 -13.57
N ASP A 252 -12.84 -5.60 -13.28
CA ASP A 252 -12.76 -4.49 -14.25
C ASP A 252 -11.33 -3.96 -14.47
N GLY A 253 -10.32 -4.56 -13.83
CA GLY A 253 -8.94 -4.08 -13.86
C GLY A 253 -8.64 -2.94 -12.86
N SER A 254 -9.59 -2.53 -12.02
CA SER A 254 -9.30 -1.64 -10.90
C SER A 254 -8.46 -2.36 -9.83
N LEU A 255 -7.63 -1.62 -9.10
CA LEU A 255 -6.83 -2.19 -8.03
C LEU A 255 -7.68 -2.52 -6.80
N ASN A 256 -7.38 -3.65 -6.17
CA ASN A 256 -8.03 -4.03 -4.92
C ASN A 256 -7.33 -3.33 -3.72
N PRO A 257 -8.09 -2.60 -2.87
CA PRO A 257 -7.53 -1.74 -1.84
C PRO A 257 -6.72 -2.49 -0.76
N VAL A 258 -7.04 -3.76 -0.50
CA VAL A 258 -6.29 -4.58 0.47
C VAL A 258 -4.86 -4.80 -0.01
N TYR A 259 -4.68 -5.10 -1.29
CA TYR A 259 -3.37 -5.36 -1.87
C TYR A 259 -2.57 -4.07 -2.11
N THR A 260 -3.23 -2.96 -2.47
CA THR A 260 -2.55 -1.65 -2.58
C THR A 260 -2.06 -1.15 -1.23
N ALA A 261 -2.82 -1.35 -0.15
CA ALA A 261 -2.36 -0.99 1.19
C ALA A 261 -1.11 -1.78 1.61
N ARG A 262 -1.02 -3.07 1.24
CA ARG A 262 0.18 -3.89 1.48
C ARG A 262 1.36 -3.46 0.61
N MET A 263 1.12 -3.26 -0.70
CA MET A 263 2.14 -2.82 -1.65
C MET A 263 2.72 -1.46 -1.25
N GLY A 264 1.87 -0.50 -0.90
CA GLY A 264 2.27 0.85 -0.49
C GLY A 264 3.22 0.82 0.70
N ARG A 265 2.89 0.06 1.77
CA ARG A 265 3.77 -0.12 2.93
C ARG A 265 5.15 -0.70 2.56
N ILE A 266 5.20 -1.63 1.60
CA ILE A 266 6.47 -2.21 1.14
C ILE A 266 7.28 -1.18 0.35
N ILE A 267 6.63 -0.46 -0.58
CA ILE A 267 7.27 0.58 -1.39
C ILE A 267 7.84 1.68 -0.50
N GLU A 268 7.05 2.19 0.45
CA GLU A 268 7.47 3.21 1.41
C GLU A 268 8.64 2.73 2.28
N ALA A 269 8.56 1.51 2.81
CA ALA A 269 9.64 0.96 3.62
C ALA A 269 10.94 0.74 2.81
N ALA A 270 10.83 0.38 1.53
CA ALA A 270 11.97 0.28 0.62
C ALA A 270 12.54 1.66 0.27
N ASP A 271 11.69 2.66 0.04
CA ASP A 271 12.10 4.04 -0.25
C ASP A 271 12.91 4.64 0.91
N GLU A 272 12.47 4.44 2.15
CA GLU A 272 13.20 4.84 3.35
C GLU A 272 14.64 4.29 3.42
N ARG A 273 14.93 3.21 2.70
CA ARG A 273 16.22 2.51 2.68
C ARG A 273 17.02 2.70 1.39
N GLY A 274 16.52 3.50 0.45
CA GLY A 274 17.14 3.61 -0.88
C GLY A 274 17.09 2.30 -1.66
N MET A 275 16.05 1.49 -1.43
CA MET A 275 15.78 0.27 -2.17
C MET A 275 14.69 0.51 -3.22
N VAL A 276 14.77 -0.27 -4.30
CA VAL A 276 13.82 -0.22 -5.41
C VAL A 276 12.80 -1.36 -5.27
N VAL A 277 11.56 -1.15 -5.71
CA VAL A 277 10.56 -2.22 -5.83
C VAL A 277 10.23 -2.48 -7.29
N LEU A 278 10.43 -3.71 -7.74
CA LEU A 278 9.85 -4.20 -8.99
C LEU A 278 8.39 -4.59 -8.74
N VAL A 279 7.49 -3.76 -9.25
CA VAL A 279 6.04 -3.95 -9.17
C VAL A 279 5.61 -4.85 -10.32
N GLY A 280 5.40 -6.13 -10.02
CA GLY A 280 4.86 -7.08 -10.98
C GLY A 280 3.34 -6.97 -11.08
N CYS A 281 2.83 -6.83 -12.29
CA CYS A 281 1.39 -6.70 -12.52
C CYS A 281 0.75 -8.07 -12.69
N LEU A 282 1.00 -8.73 -13.84
CA LEU A 282 0.28 -9.94 -14.25
C LEU A 282 1.17 -11.18 -14.11
N TYR A 283 0.94 -12.00 -13.09
CA TYR A 283 1.42 -13.39 -13.05
C TYR A 283 0.25 -14.33 -13.35
N TRP A 284 0.23 -14.87 -14.57
CA TRP A 284 -0.90 -15.64 -15.07
C TRP A 284 -0.78 -17.16 -14.86
N GLY A 285 0.45 -17.70 -14.89
CA GLY A 285 0.76 -19.13 -15.02
C GLY A 285 -0.19 -20.10 -14.30
N ASN A 286 0.22 -20.60 -13.15
CA ASN A 286 -0.58 -21.51 -12.32
C ASN A 286 -1.51 -20.79 -11.32
N SER A 287 -1.49 -19.45 -11.30
CA SER A 287 -2.27 -18.64 -10.35
C SER A 287 -3.77 -18.69 -10.63
N LYS A 288 -4.60 -18.82 -9.61
CA LYS A 288 -6.07 -18.69 -9.65
C LYS A 288 -6.55 -17.24 -9.47
N ALA A 289 -5.64 -16.30 -9.30
CA ALA A 289 -5.99 -14.89 -9.15
C ALA A 289 -6.43 -14.22 -10.47
N LYS A 290 -6.10 -14.84 -11.61
CA LYS A 290 -6.44 -14.34 -12.95
C LYS A 290 -7.94 -14.32 -13.19
N TRP A 291 -8.35 -13.43 -14.09
CA TRP A 291 -9.72 -13.34 -14.61
C TRP A 291 -9.75 -13.95 -16.00
N GLU A 292 -10.36 -15.13 -16.13
CA GLU A 292 -10.35 -15.90 -17.38
C GLU A 292 -11.09 -15.20 -18.52
N GLU A 293 -12.06 -14.36 -18.19
CA GLU A 293 -12.86 -13.58 -19.12
C GLU A 293 -12.15 -12.32 -19.65
N TRP A 294 -11.00 -11.95 -19.07
CA TRP A 294 -10.30 -10.74 -19.47
C TRP A 294 -9.89 -10.78 -20.93
N LYS A 295 -10.07 -9.64 -21.58
CA LYS A 295 -9.53 -9.32 -22.89
C LYS A 295 -8.40 -8.30 -22.73
N GLN A 296 -7.83 -7.89 -23.85
CA GLN A 296 -6.78 -6.86 -23.89
C GLN A 296 -7.20 -5.58 -23.15
N ALA A 297 -8.48 -5.20 -23.22
CA ALA A 297 -8.97 -3.96 -22.62
C ALA A 297 -8.83 -3.97 -21.09
N GLU A 298 -9.24 -5.05 -20.43
CA GLU A 298 -9.13 -5.17 -18.97
C GLU A 298 -7.66 -5.31 -18.52
N ALA A 299 -6.84 -6.02 -19.30
CA ALA A 299 -5.41 -6.11 -19.02
C ALA A 299 -4.71 -4.74 -19.16
N ASN A 300 -5.05 -3.95 -20.19
CA ASN A 300 -4.57 -2.58 -20.35
C ASN A 300 -5.03 -1.69 -19.18
N ALA A 301 -6.30 -1.80 -18.78
CA ALA A 301 -6.84 -1.07 -17.64
C ALA A 301 -6.11 -1.40 -16.34
N ALA A 302 -5.77 -2.68 -16.10
CA ALA A 302 -4.98 -3.09 -14.94
C ALA A 302 -3.62 -2.39 -14.88
N ILE A 303 -2.87 -2.36 -15.99
CA ILE A 303 -1.56 -1.67 -16.03
C ILE A 303 -1.72 -0.16 -15.88
N ALA A 304 -2.70 0.45 -16.57
CA ALA A 304 -2.97 1.88 -16.46
C ALA A 304 -3.35 2.29 -15.03
N ASN A 305 -4.16 1.48 -14.33
CA ASN A 305 -4.54 1.72 -12.95
C ASN A 305 -3.37 1.53 -11.98
N THR A 306 -2.48 0.56 -12.22
CA THR A 306 -1.23 0.44 -11.47
C THR A 306 -0.37 1.69 -11.61
N VAL A 307 -0.12 2.16 -12.82
CA VAL A 307 0.70 3.36 -13.04
C VAL A 307 0.04 4.62 -12.47
N ARG A 308 -1.29 4.73 -12.59
CA ARG A 308 -2.06 5.82 -11.98
C ARG A 308 -1.89 5.86 -10.47
N TRP A 309 -2.06 4.71 -9.82
CA TRP A 309 -1.93 4.59 -8.38
C TRP A 309 -0.51 4.94 -7.91
N LEU A 310 0.54 4.45 -8.60
CA LEU A 310 1.93 4.81 -8.31
C LEU A 310 2.17 6.32 -8.41
N LYS A 311 1.63 6.96 -9.46
CA LYS A 311 1.74 8.41 -9.66
C LYS A 311 0.99 9.22 -8.60
N GLU A 312 -0.24 8.83 -8.28
CA GLU A 312 -1.09 9.52 -7.28
C GLU A 312 -0.51 9.47 -5.86
N HIS A 313 0.26 8.42 -5.55
CA HIS A 313 0.96 8.28 -4.26
C HIS A 313 2.40 8.79 -4.29
N ASP A 314 2.86 9.31 -5.43
CA ASP A 314 4.25 9.74 -5.67
C ASP A 314 5.29 8.66 -5.34
N TYR A 315 4.99 7.40 -5.69
CA TYR A 315 5.91 6.28 -5.57
C TYR A 315 6.87 6.25 -6.76
N ARG A 316 8.14 6.61 -6.53
CA ARG A 316 9.14 6.79 -7.59
C ARG A 316 10.34 5.87 -7.48
N ASN A 317 10.52 5.17 -6.35
CA ASN A 317 11.53 4.12 -6.17
C ASN A 317 11.11 2.78 -6.79
N VAL A 318 10.38 2.80 -7.91
CA VAL A 318 9.74 1.61 -8.49
C VAL A 318 10.00 1.48 -9.99
N PHE A 319 9.86 0.27 -10.49
CA PHE A 319 9.63 0.00 -11.91
C PHE A 319 8.65 -1.16 -12.08
N VAL A 320 7.98 -1.24 -13.22
CA VAL A 320 6.83 -2.12 -13.44
C VAL A 320 7.18 -3.29 -14.37
N ASP A 321 6.77 -4.52 -14.04
CA ASP A 321 6.72 -5.65 -14.97
C ASP A 321 5.26 -5.92 -15.38
N VAL A 322 4.94 -5.74 -16.66
CA VAL A 322 3.55 -5.80 -17.14
C VAL A 322 2.98 -7.22 -17.21
N ASP A 323 3.79 -8.22 -17.55
CA ASP A 323 3.35 -9.60 -17.75
C ASP A 323 4.52 -10.55 -17.54
N ASN A 324 4.50 -11.24 -16.40
CA ASN A 324 5.57 -12.13 -15.97
C ASN A 324 5.80 -13.21 -17.03
N GLU A 325 7.03 -13.32 -17.51
CA GLU A 325 7.46 -14.28 -18.53
C GLU A 325 6.62 -14.31 -19.82
N GLY A 326 5.69 -13.37 -20.06
CA GLY A 326 4.76 -13.42 -21.18
C GLY A 326 3.64 -14.45 -20.96
N MET A 327 3.29 -14.74 -19.71
CA MET A 327 2.31 -15.76 -19.36
C MET A 327 0.91 -15.36 -19.85
N ALA A 328 0.49 -14.10 -19.64
CA ALA A 328 -0.80 -13.61 -20.10
C ALA A 328 -0.84 -13.54 -21.63
N LYS A 329 0.27 -13.11 -22.26
CA LYS A 329 0.46 -13.18 -23.72
C LYS A 329 0.24 -14.59 -24.26
N ARG A 330 0.87 -15.61 -23.66
CA ARG A 330 0.71 -17.01 -24.10
C ARG A 330 -0.70 -17.55 -23.88
N ALA A 331 -1.33 -17.17 -22.76
CA ALA A 331 -2.62 -17.72 -22.37
C ALA A 331 -3.81 -17.09 -23.11
N LYS A 332 -3.78 -15.77 -23.38
CA LYS A 332 -4.90 -15.03 -24.00
C LYS A 332 -4.54 -14.22 -25.24
N GLY A 333 -3.28 -14.25 -25.66
CA GLY A 333 -2.82 -13.45 -26.81
C GLY A 333 -2.66 -11.96 -26.51
N PHE A 334 -2.58 -11.55 -25.23
CA PHE A 334 -2.38 -10.14 -24.90
C PHE A 334 -1.09 -9.59 -25.51
N ASP A 335 -1.19 -8.40 -26.09
CA ASP A 335 -0.07 -7.66 -26.62
C ASP A 335 0.59 -6.83 -25.50
N ASN A 336 1.78 -7.26 -25.09
CA ASN A 336 2.57 -6.59 -24.06
C ASN A 336 2.99 -5.17 -24.48
N ARG A 337 3.06 -4.85 -25.79
CA ARG A 337 3.29 -3.46 -26.21
C ARG A 337 2.09 -2.59 -25.83
N LEU A 338 0.86 -3.06 -26.03
CA LEU A 338 -0.34 -2.32 -25.64
C LEU A 338 -0.45 -2.15 -24.13
N LEU A 339 -0.02 -3.16 -23.36
CA LEU A 339 0.09 -3.05 -21.90
C LEU A 339 1.05 -1.92 -21.48
N VAL A 340 2.25 -1.86 -22.08
CA VAL A 340 3.23 -0.80 -21.83
C VAL A 340 2.69 0.57 -22.23
N VAL A 341 2.10 0.69 -23.42
CA VAL A 341 1.50 1.94 -23.92
C VAL A 341 0.39 2.43 -22.98
N ALA A 342 -0.44 1.53 -22.44
CA ALA A 342 -1.49 1.89 -21.51
C ALA A 342 -0.93 2.53 -20.23
N GLY A 343 0.15 1.97 -19.67
CA GLY A 343 0.85 2.56 -18.53
C GLY A 343 1.52 3.90 -18.88
N LYS A 344 2.30 3.94 -19.97
CA LYS A 344 2.99 5.16 -20.42
C LYS A 344 2.05 6.33 -20.74
N LYS A 345 0.82 6.06 -21.18
CA LYS A 345 -0.21 7.09 -21.40
C LYS A 345 -0.62 7.79 -20.10
N VAL A 346 -0.56 7.10 -18.97
CA VAL A 346 -0.90 7.66 -17.65
C VAL A 346 0.27 8.44 -17.07
N ASP A 347 1.46 7.85 -17.12
CA ASP A 347 2.71 8.48 -16.71
C ASP A 347 3.86 8.06 -17.63
N PRO A 348 4.28 8.95 -18.55
CA PRO A 348 5.42 8.68 -19.42
C PRO A 348 6.74 8.47 -18.66
N THR A 349 6.84 9.00 -17.43
CA THR A 349 8.04 8.95 -16.59
C THR A 349 8.15 7.67 -15.78
N CYS A 350 7.06 6.92 -15.61
CA CYS A 350 7.08 5.62 -14.93
C CYS A 350 7.95 4.64 -15.71
N VAL A 351 8.88 3.97 -15.04
CA VAL A 351 9.76 2.98 -15.68
C VAL A 351 8.99 1.66 -15.83
N ILE A 352 8.74 1.23 -17.06
CA ILE A 352 7.96 0.05 -17.41
C ILE A 352 8.82 -0.91 -18.22
N ALA A 353 8.85 -2.16 -17.76
CA ALA A 353 9.59 -3.25 -18.34
C ALA A 353 8.66 -4.28 -18.99
N THR A 354 9.25 -5.12 -19.85
CA THR A 354 8.59 -6.31 -20.36
C THR A 354 9.41 -7.56 -20.06
N ASN A 355 8.74 -8.65 -19.70
CA ASN A 355 9.33 -9.93 -19.39
C ASN A 355 8.74 -11.01 -20.30
N PHE A 356 9.10 -11.11 -21.58
CA PHE A 356 8.57 -12.15 -22.47
C PHE A 356 9.59 -12.53 -23.54
N LYS A 357 9.45 -13.70 -24.17
CA LYS A 357 10.35 -14.12 -25.26
C LYS A 357 10.18 -13.21 -26.48
N GLY A 358 11.14 -12.33 -26.69
CA GLY A 358 11.17 -11.38 -27.81
C GLY A 358 11.84 -10.06 -27.42
N PRO A 359 12.10 -9.16 -28.39
CA PRO A 359 12.64 -7.85 -28.08
C PRO A 359 11.62 -7.02 -27.30
N ALA A 360 12.08 -6.34 -26.24
CA ALA A 360 11.26 -5.35 -25.56
C ALA A 360 10.81 -4.26 -26.55
N PRO A 361 9.53 -3.86 -26.56
CA PRO A 361 9.01 -2.88 -27.51
C PRO A 361 9.69 -1.51 -27.31
N PRO A 362 9.65 -0.63 -28.33
CA PRO A 362 10.26 0.71 -28.25
C PRO A 362 9.80 1.53 -27.04
N GLU A 363 8.55 1.39 -26.63
CA GLU A 363 7.93 2.12 -25.52
C GLU A 363 8.33 1.60 -24.13
N ALA A 364 8.84 0.37 -24.02
CA ALA A 364 9.32 -0.19 -22.76
C ALA A 364 10.71 0.35 -22.43
N ASP A 365 11.00 0.68 -21.18
CA ASP A 365 12.29 1.25 -20.82
C ASP A 365 13.38 0.20 -20.70
N LEU A 366 13.02 -1.05 -20.32
CA LEU A 366 13.96 -2.15 -20.16
C LEU A 366 13.35 -3.52 -20.44
N GLY A 367 14.21 -4.51 -20.70
CA GLY A 367 13.83 -5.92 -20.79
C GLY A 367 14.17 -6.71 -19.51
N LEU A 368 13.31 -7.66 -19.16
CA LEU A 368 13.49 -8.58 -18.04
C LEU A 368 13.59 -10.04 -18.50
N HIS A 369 14.44 -10.82 -17.82
CA HIS A 369 14.51 -12.30 -17.92
C HIS A 369 14.37 -12.85 -19.35
N PHE A 370 13.19 -13.28 -19.78
CA PHE A 370 12.99 -13.86 -21.12
C PHE A 370 13.05 -12.87 -22.28
N SER A 371 13.04 -11.58 -22.01
CA SER A 371 13.21 -10.54 -23.03
C SER A 371 14.56 -10.62 -23.69
N ALA A 372 14.57 -10.52 -25.01
CA ALA A 372 15.80 -10.35 -25.76
C ALA A 372 16.46 -9.01 -25.39
N LYS A 373 17.78 -9.02 -25.28
CA LYS A 373 18.56 -7.81 -25.02
C LYS A 373 18.51 -6.90 -26.25
N VAL A 374 18.09 -5.65 -26.04
CA VAL A 374 18.00 -4.63 -27.10
C VAL A 374 19.14 -3.61 -26.91
N PRO A 375 19.96 -3.32 -27.93
CA PRO A 375 20.99 -2.28 -27.83
C PRO A 375 20.42 -0.94 -27.35
N GLY A 376 21.13 -0.27 -26.43
CA GLY A 376 20.68 1.00 -25.85
C GLY A 376 19.63 0.90 -24.76
N LYS A 377 18.99 -0.26 -24.55
CA LYS A 377 18.09 -0.52 -23.42
C LYS A 377 18.80 -1.34 -22.33
N PRO A 378 18.64 -0.99 -21.04
CA PRO A 378 19.14 -1.82 -19.96
C PRO A 378 18.37 -3.15 -19.93
N TYR A 379 18.99 -4.15 -19.32
CA TYR A 379 18.43 -5.49 -19.15
C TYR A 379 18.67 -5.96 -17.72
N ILE A 380 17.65 -6.56 -17.12
CA ILE A 380 17.72 -7.11 -15.77
C ILE A 380 17.30 -8.58 -15.81
N GLU A 381 18.15 -9.45 -15.28
CA GLU A 381 17.84 -10.86 -15.06
C GLU A 381 17.02 -10.97 -13.76
N SER A 382 15.69 -10.90 -13.87
CA SER A 382 14.77 -10.86 -12.73
C SER A 382 14.45 -12.25 -12.14
N GLU A 383 14.80 -13.34 -12.81
CA GLU A 383 14.50 -14.71 -12.36
C GLU A 383 15.71 -15.66 -12.49
N GLY A 384 16.93 -15.10 -12.50
CA GLY A 384 18.16 -15.87 -12.64
C GLY A 384 18.39 -16.82 -11.46
N THR A 385 18.57 -18.11 -11.76
CA THR A 385 19.06 -19.07 -10.76
C THR A 385 20.60 -19.07 -10.77
N PRO A 386 21.28 -18.80 -9.65
CA PRO A 386 22.73 -18.99 -9.58
C PRO A 386 23.01 -20.49 -9.69
N THR A 387 23.68 -20.95 -10.74
CA THR A 387 24.23 -22.31 -10.74
C THR A 387 25.33 -22.41 -9.66
N HIS A 388 25.49 -23.56 -9.00
CA HIS A 388 26.42 -23.75 -7.87
C HIS A 388 27.87 -23.28 -8.13
N GLN A 389 28.32 -23.28 -9.38
CA GLN A 389 29.64 -22.78 -9.80
C GLN A 389 29.72 -21.25 -10.02
N ARG A 390 28.57 -20.56 -10.06
CA ARG A 390 28.44 -19.13 -10.38
C ARG A 390 28.05 -18.26 -9.20
N ALA A 391 27.41 -18.76 -8.13
CA ALA A 391 27.03 -17.89 -7.00
C ALA A 391 28.22 -17.12 -6.38
N GLY A 392 29.33 -17.82 -6.09
CA GLY A 392 30.55 -17.18 -5.57
C GLY A 392 31.28 -16.30 -6.59
N ARG A 393 31.26 -16.68 -7.87
CA ARG A 393 31.82 -15.85 -8.96
C ARG A 393 30.97 -14.63 -9.28
N LEU A 394 29.66 -14.73 -9.14
CA LEU A 394 28.71 -13.65 -9.36
C LEU A 394 28.87 -12.60 -8.28
N LEU A 395 28.88 -13.02 -7.00
CA LEU A 395 29.17 -12.11 -5.88
C LEU A 395 30.56 -11.47 -6.02
N GLY A 396 31.58 -12.24 -6.44
CA GLY A 396 32.93 -11.70 -6.72
C GLY A 396 32.99 -10.74 -7.92
N GLN A 397 32.27 -11.01 -9.00
CA GLN A 397 32.16 -10.13 -10.18
C GLN A 397 31.35 -8.87 -9.86
N LEU A 398 30.29 -8.98 -9.07
CA LEU A 398 29.49 -7.83 -8.61
C LEU A 398 30.34 -6.88 -7.74
N GLN A 399 31.17 -7.42 -6.84
CA GLN A 399 32.14 -6.63 -6.07
C GLN A 399 33.19 -5.97 -6.98
N GLN A 400 33.63 -6.66 -8.04
CA GLN A 400 34.60 -6.10 -9.00
C GLN A 400 33.98 -5.01 -9.90
N GLU A 401 32.73 -5.18 -10.34
CA GLU A 401 32.00 -4.20 -11.14
C GLU A 401 31.57 -2.96 -10.33
N GLU A 402 31.25 -3.15 -9.04
CA GLU A 402 31.06 -2.03 -8.10
C GLU A 402 32.36 -1.25 -7.88
N ARG A 403 33.51 -1.93 -7.71
CA ARG A 403 34.81 -1.27 -7.69
C ARG A 403 35.07 -0.47 -8.97
N LEU A 404 34.73 -1.02 -10.13
CA LEU A 404 34.88 -0.32 -11.42
C LEU A 404 33.94 0.88 -11.55
N LEU A 405 32.71 0.81 -11.01
CA LEU A 405 31.80 1.96 -10.92
C LEU A 405 32.36 3.06 -10.01
N GLN A 406 32.84 2.68 -8.81
CA GLN A 406 33.42 3.62 -7.84
C GLN A 406 34.71 4.26 -8.37
N LEU A 407 35.57 3.51 -9.06
CA LEU A 407 36.79 4.03 -9.71
C LEU A 407 36.49 5.03 -10.84
N HIS A 408 35.38 4.89 -11.56
CA HIS A 408 34.96 5.88 -12.56
C HIS A 408 34.35 7.14 -11.93
N GLN A 409 33.82 7.06 -10.70
CA GLN A 409 33.27 8.20 -9.97
C GLN A 409 34.35 9.06 -9.29
N HIS A 410 35.54 8.48 -9.04
CA HIS A 410 36.63 9.15 -8.33
C HIS A 410 37.79 9.64 -9.22
N ARG A 411 37.65 9.75 -10.55
CA ARG A 411 38.67 10.46 -11.34
C ARG A 411 38.68 11.94 -10.96
N PRO A 412 39.78 12.49 -10.43
CA PRO A 412 39.91 13.93 -10.29
C PRO A 412 39.99 14.54 -11.69
N LEU A 413 39.29 15.66 -11.90
CA LEU A 413 39.58 16.59 -12.99
C LEU A 413 41.03 17.06 -12.84
N GLN A 414 41.97 16.45 -13.57
CA GLN A 414 43.30 16.99 -13.75
C GLN A 414 43.61 17.19 -15.23
N ARG A 415 43.73 18.49 -15.53
CA ARG A 415 44.45 19.24 -16.56
C ARG A 415 44.86 18.53 -17.85
N ARG A 416 44.51 19.24 -18.94
CA ARG A 416 45.07 19.14 -20.29
C ARG A 416 46.59 18.88 -20.26
N ASN A 417 47.03 17.91 -21.04
CA ASN A 417 48.24 18.02 -21.83
C ASN A 417 47.98 17.36 -23.18
N GLU A 418 48.37 18.08 -24.22
CA GLU A 418 48.27 17.73 -25.63
C GLU A 418 49.22 16.59 -25.99
N GLY A 419 48.87 15.83 -27.03
CA GLY A 419 49.79 14.98 -27.76
C GLY A 419 49.65 13.48 -27.50
N GLN A 420 48.75 12.82 -28.24
CA GLN A 420 49.08 11.75 -29.19
C GLN A 420 47.80 11.06 -29.67
N ALA A 421 47.74 10.86 -30.98
CA ALA A 421 46.62 10.28 -31.70
C ALA A 421 46.58 8.77 -31.50
N GLU A 422 45.42 8.23 -31.10
CA GLU A 422 45.01 6.85 -31.38
C GLU A 422 43.52 6.81 -31.75
N SER A 423 43.20 5.90 -32.68
CA SER A 423 41.98 5.87 -33.50
C SER A 423 40.71 5.46 -32.74
N PRO A 424 39.51 5.83 -33.24
CA PRO A 424 38.25 5.47 -32.58
C PRO A 424 37.79 4.09 -33.05
N HIS A 425 38.13 3.04 -32.31
CA HIS A 425 37.25 1.87 -32.27
C HIS A 425 36.13 2.12 -31.28
N SER A 426 34.97 2.45 -31.83
CA SER A 426 33.67 2.55 -31.17
C SER A 426 33.30 1.22 -30.52
N ARG A 427 33.78 0.98 -29.30
CA ARG A 427 33.19 -0.04 -28.44
C ARG A 427 31.80 0.41 -28.04
N ALA A 428 30.79 -0.24 -28.62
CA ALA A 428 29.41 -0.14 -28.17
C ALA A 428 29.32 -0.27 -26.64
N PRO A 429 28.46 0.50 -25.95
CA PRO A 429 28.35 0.45 -24.51
C PRO A 429 27.99 -0.98 -24.06
N ARG A 430 28.86 -1.59 -23.24
CA ARG A 430 28.59 -2.89 -22.60
C ARG A 430 27.34 -2.75 -21.73
N GLN A 431 26.29 -3.51 -22.04
CA GLN A 431 25.09 -3.63 -21.22
C GLN A 431 25.45 -4.19 -19.84
N ARG A 432 25.04 -3.51 -18.77
CA ARG A 432 25.22 -4.00 -17.39
C ARG A 432 24.05 -4.89 -17.01
N LEU A 433 24.36 -6.05 -16.43
CA LEU A 433 23.40 -7.09 -16.06
C LEU A 433 22.96 -6.90 -14.60
N GLY A 434 21.72 -6.46 -14.36
CA GLY A 434 21.11 -6.58 -13.03
C GLY A 434 20.74 -8.05 -12.77
N ILE A 435 20.85 -8.52 -11.52
CA ILE A 435 20.58 -9.92 -11.17
C ILE A 435 19.70 -9.99 -9.93
N TYR A 436 18.60 -10.73 -10.04
CA TYR A 436 17.81 -11.17 -8.91
C TYR A 436 18.20 -12.59 -8.54
N VAL A 437 18.42 -12.81 -7.25
CA VAL A 437 18.55 -14.15 -6.71
C VAL A 437 17.22 -14.53 -6.07
N CYS A 438 16.65 -15.66 -6.48
CA CYS A 438 15.40 -16.15 -5.91
C CYS A 438 15.67 -16.71 -4.51
N PHE A 439 15.05 -16.14 -3.49
CA PHE A 439 14.94 -16.74 -2.16
C PHE A 439 13.47 -16.68 -1.76
N ASP A 440 12.92 -17.85 -1.43
CA ASP A 440 11.52 -17.98 -1.06
C ASP A 440 11.31 -17.57 0.41
N LEU A 441 10.34 -16.71 0.67
CA LEU A 441 9.69 -16.61 1.98
C LEU A 441 8.75 -17.81 2.09
N ALA A 442 9.30 -18.97 2.46
CA ALA A 442 8.49 -20.13 2.80
C ALA A 442 7.73 -19.83 4.10
N ALA A 443 6.41 -20.02 4.09
CA ALA A 443 5.58 -19.95 5.28
C ALA A 443 6.17 -20.88 6.35
N VAL A 444 6.72 -20.29 7.43
CA VAL A 444 7.04 -21.03 8.64
C VAL A 444 5.69 -21.43 9.26
N PRO A 445 5.33 -22.72 9.35
CA PRO A 445 4.16 -23.09 10.13
C PRO A 445 4.40 -22.64 11.57
N ALA A 446 3.41 -21.95 12.14
CA ALA A 446 3.42 -21.52 13.52
C ALA A 446 3.76 -22.69 14.45
N ALA A 447 4.96 -22.67 15.02
CA ALA A 447 5.32 -23.58 16.09
C ALA A 447 4.53 -23.17 17.34
N VAL A 448 3.46 -23.91 17.60
CA VAL A 448 2.74 -23.86 18.88
C VAL A 448 3.55 -24.65 19.91
N GLY A 449 3.85 -24.01 21.03
CA GLY A 449 3.81 -24.65 22.34
C GLY A 449 5.10 -25.32 22.82
N SER A 450 5.76 -24.62 23.74
CA SER A 450 6.66 -25.12 24.77
C SER A 450 6.24 -26.46 25.39
N GLU A 451 7.16 -27.43 25.48
CA GLU A 451 7.55 -28.05 26.77
C GLU A 451 8.77 -28.97 26.65
N GLN A 452 9.66 -28.84 27.65
CA GLN A 452 10.71 -29.77 28.10
C GLN A 452 12.01 -29.93 27.28
N LEU A 453 12.99 -29.10 27.66
CA LEU A 453 14.41 -29.48 27.69
C LEU A 453 14.70 -30.28 28.97
N PRO A 454 15.61 -31.27 28.90
CA PRO A 454 16.63 -31.37 29.92
C PRO A 454 18.05 -31.25 29.37
N ARG A 455 18.81 -30.45 30.13
CA ARG A 455 20.24 -30.15 30.08
C ARG A 455 21.14 -31.38 29.80
N ARG A 456 22.18 -31.17 28.99
CA ARG A 456 23.59 -31.35 29.42
C ARG A 456 24.60 -30.71 28.44
N ARG A 457 25.29 -29.71 28.99
CA ARG A 457 26.73 -29.33 28.88
C ARG A 457 27.35 -29.20 27.48
N ARG A 458 27.67 -27.99 27.01
CA ARG A 458 28.84 -27.09 27.29
C ARG A 458 30.07 -27.44 26.41
N LEU A 459 30.61 -26.37 25.79
CA LEU A 459 31.97 -26.19 25.25
C LEU A 459 32.19 -26.94 23.91
N GLU A 460 32.84 -26.39 22.88
CA GLU A 460 33.69 -25.21 22.74
C GLU A 460 33.88 -24.92 21.24
N ALA A 461 34.22 -23.68 20.94
CA ALA A 461 34.48 -23.19 19.60
C ALA A 461 35.91 -23.50 19.13
N ILE A 462 36.13 -23.34 17.81
CA ILE A 462 37.41 -23.01 17.17
C ILE A 462 38.41 -24.18 17.05
N ALA A 463 38.61 -24.66 15.81
CA ALA A 463 39.89 -24.51 15.08
C ALA A 463 40.11 -25.62 14.03
N ARG A 464 40.62 -25.18 12.88
CA ARG A 464 41.56 -25.90 11.98
C ARG A 464 40.99 -26.99 11.07
N HIS A 465 40.92 -26.62 9.78
CA HIS A 465 41.38 -27.50 8.70
C HIS A 465 42.87 -27.87 8.93
N PRO A 466 43.31 -29.08 8.54
CA PRO A 466 43.73 -29.28 7.15
C PRO A 466 43.37 -30.64 6.54
N MET A 467 43.63 -30.67 5.23
CA MET A 467 43.63 -31.78 4.27
C MET A 467 44.02 -33.16 4.81
N VAL A 468 43.50 -34.24 4.20
CA VAL A 468 44.24 -35.15 3.28
C VAL A 468 43.41 -36.42 2.96
N ALA A 469 43.29 -36.66 1.64
CA ALA A 469 43.26 -37.89 0.85
C ALA A 469 42.45 -39.17 1.24
N ARG A 470 41.61 -39.56 0.27
CA ARG A 470 41.45 -40.88 -0.39
C ARG A 470 41.73 -42.15 0.43
N ILE A 471 40.73 -43.05 0.52
CA ILE A 471 40.89 -44.49 0.25
C ILE A 471 39.60 -45.07 -0.40
N HIS A 472 39.74 -45.57 -1.63
CA HIS A 472 39.07 -46.77 -2.20
C HIS A 472 40.24 -47.74 -2.51
N PRO A 473 40.12 -49.09 -2.55
CA PRO A 473 39.07 -49.83 -3.27
C PRO A 473 38.76 -51.31 -2.79
N ARG A 474 37.96 -52.03 -3.62
CA ARG A 474 37.85 -53.51 -3.83
C ARG A 474 37.02 -54.35 -2.84
N GLN A 475 35.88 -54.94 -3.25
CA GLN A 475 35.60 -56.12 -4.12
C GLN A 475 35.53 -57.45 -3.34
N VAL A 476 34.34 -58.07 -3.32
CA VAL A 476 34.14 -59.53 -3.43
C VAL A 476 32.87 -59.80 -4.25
N ARG A 477 32.91 -60.85 -5.07
CA ARG A 477 32.01 -61.19 -6.17
C ARG A 477 31.35 -62.55 -5.90
N THR A 478 30.10 -62.71 -6.39
CA THR A 478 29.43 -63.97 -6.82
C THR A 478 28.91 -64.89 -5.69
N VAL A 479 27.71 -65.52 -5.74
CA VAL A 479 27.34 -66.72 -6.55
C VAL A 479 25.85 -67.15 -6.35
N LEU A 480 25.19 -67.54 -7.46
CA LEU A 480 24.07 -68.51 -7.72
C LEU A 480 22.58 -68.27 -7.34
N ALA A 481 21.73 -68.48 -8.36
CA ALA A 481 20.34 -69.00 -8.32
C ALA A 481 20.36 -70.52 -8.68
N PRO A 482 19.28 -71.34 -8.53
CA PRO A 482 18.12 -71.30 -9.46
C PRO A 482 16.73 -71.85 -8.98
N SER A 483 15.66 -71.40 -9.66
CA SER A 483 14.42 -72.15 -10.09
C SER A 483 13.40 -72.65 -9.01
N THR A 484 12.07 -72.80 -9.19
CA THR A 484 11.14 -73.00 -10.33
C THR A 484 9.65 -72.88 -9.88
N HIS A 485 8.75 -72.45 -10.80
CA HIS A 485 7.35 -72.93 -11.06
C HIS A 485 6.22 -72.56 -10.04
N VAL A 486 4.94 -72.24 -10.36
CA VAL A 486 3.97 -72.53 -11.46
C VAL A 486 2.88 -71.42 -11.59
N ARG A 487 2.54 -71.07 -12.86
CA ARG A 487 1.25 -70.72 -13.56
C ARG A 487 -0.02 -70.31 -12.75
N ASN A 488 -0.95 -69.46 -13.24
CA ASN A 488 -1.68 -69.52 -14.52
C ASN A 488 -2.60 -68.28 -14.76
N ARG A 489 -2.69 -67.82 -16.04
CA ARG A 489 -3.85 -67.32 -16.83
C ARG A 489 -4.67 -66.07 -16.41
N THR A 490 -5.34 -65.26 -17.25
CA THR A 490 -5.41 -64.95 -18.71
C THR A 490 -6.63 -64.00 -18.92
N VAL A 491 -6.40 -62.82 -19.53
CA VAL A 491 -7.18 -62.11 -20.60
C VAL A 491 -8.59 -61.48 -20.35
N ILE A 492 -8.87 -60.44 -21.17
CA ILE A 492 -10.14 -59.78 -21.63
C ILE A 492 -10.44 -58.43 -20.92
N SER A 493 -10.19 -57.24 -21.49
CA SER A 493 -10.75 -56.50 -22.65
C SER A 493 -12.11 -55.79 -22.41
N LYS A 494 -12.15 -54.48 -22.73
CA LYS A 494 -13.30 -53.59 -23.03
C LYS A 494 -14.37 -53.37 -21.94
N LEU A 495 -14.40 -52.15 -21.40
CA LEU A 495 -15.43 -51.13 -21.65
C LEU A 495 -14.90 -49.75 -21.27
#